data_AF-A0A2D4M031-F1
#
_entry.id   AF-A0A2D4M031-F1
#
_cell.length_a   1.000
_cell.length_b   1.000
_cell.length_c   1.000
_cell.angle_alpha   90.00
_cell.angle_beta   90.00
_cell.angle_gamma   90.00
#
_symmetry.space_group_name_H-M   'P 1'
#
loop_
_entity.id
_entity.type
_entity.pdbx_description
1 polymer ?
#
loop_
_entity_poly.entity_id
_entity_poly.type
_entity_poly.pdbx_seq_one_letter_code
_entity_poly.pdbx_strand_id
1 'polypeptide(L)'
;NRTRMLRTLLLAIFFHLTLGNSVFLEQKEAFSLLRRTQRANKGFMEELLKGNLERECLEETCVYEEAREAFESNIHTDLFWAQYTVCNTLLKKRAMLDECL
;
A
#
# COMPACT_ATOMS: atom_id res chain seq x y z
N ASN A 1 -46.68 1.96 18.38
CA ASN A 1 -45.65 3.03 18.34
C ASN A 1 -44.22 2.53 18.49
N ARG A 2 -43.84 1.82 19.56
CA ARG A 2 -42.45 1.40 19.83
C ARG A 2 -41.84 0.46 18.76
N THR A 3 -42.61 -0.50 18.26
CA THR A 3 -42.20 -1.42 17.19
C THR A 3 -42.06 -0.75 15.82
N ARG A 4 -42.90 0.25 15.51
CA ARG A 4 -42.72 1.09 14.31
C ARG A 4 -41.44 1.92 14.41
N MET A 5 -41.18 2.53 15.57
CA MET A 5 -39.95 3.29 15.81
C MET A 5 -38.69 2.43 15.68
N LEU A 6 -38.70 1.22 16.25
CA LEU A 6 -37.57 0.31 16.15
C LEU A 6 -37.31 -0.11 14.70
N ARG A 7 -38.38 -0.42 13.95
CA ARG A 7 -38.26 -0.76 12.52
C ARG A 7 -37.73 0.40 11.69
N THR A 8 -38.20 1.62 11.93
CA THR A 8 -37.67 2.80 11.22
C THR A 8 -36.21 3.06 11.57
N LEU A 9 -35.80 2.84 12.83
CA LEU A 9 -34.42 3.00 13.25
C LEU A 9 -33.50 1.97 12.57
N LEU A 10 -33.92 0.71 12.53
CA LEU A 10 -33.17 -0.37 11.88
C LEU A 10 -33.04 -0.15 10.37
N LEU A 11 -34.12 0.29 9.70
CA LEU A 11 -34.09 0.62 8.27
C LEU A 11 -33.17 1.81 7.98
N ALA A 12 -33.17 2.84 8.83
CA ALA A 12 -32.28 4.00 8.67
C ALA A 12 -30.80 3.62 8.85
N ILE A 13 -30.47 2.78 9.85
CA ILE A 13 -29.11 2.27 10.07
C ILE A 13 -28.67 1.43 8.87
N PHE A 14 -29.51 0.50 8.40
CA PHE A 14 -29.19 -0.33 7.24
C PHE A 14 -28.91 0.53 6.00
N PHE A 15 -29.75 1.53 5.74
CA PHE A 15 -29.56 2.45 4.61
C PHE A 15 -28.24 3.24 4.72
N HIS A 16 -27.91 3.74 5.92
CA HIS A 16 -26.62 4.41 6.17
C HIS A 16 -25.41 3.51 5.94
N LEU A 17 -25.47 2.24 6.35
CA LEU A 17 -24.38 1.28 6.13
C LEU A 17 -24.24 0.93 4.63
N THR A 18 -25.34 0.85 3.89
CA THR A 18 -25.31 0.53 2.44
C THR A 18 -24.96 1.70 1.54
N LEU A 19 -25.18 2.94 1.99
CA LEU A 19 -24.83 4.17 1.25
C LEU A 19 -23.45 4.73 1.62
N GLY A 20 -22.67 4.02 2.45
CA GLY A 20 -21.28 4.38 2.72
C GLY A 20 -20.45 4.30 1.43
N ASN A 21 -20.14 5.46 0.83
CA ASN A 21 -19.46 5.54 -0.46
C ASN A 21 -17.95 5.23 -0.40
N SER A 22 -17.37 5.02 0.79
CA SER A 22 -15.94 4.79 0.97
C SER A 22 -15.68 3.69 2.00
N VAL A 23 -15.66 2.43 1.55
CA VAL A 23 -15.24 1.28 2.37
C VAL A 23 -13.71 1.12 2.44
N PHE A 24 -12.97 1.94 1.69
CA PHE A 24 -11.51 1.98 1.69
C PHE A 24 -11.03 3.34 2.17
N LEU A 25 -10.03 3.32 3.04
CA LEU A 25 -9.27 4.50 3.44
C LEU A 25 -8.17 4.77 2.40
N GLU A 26 -7.76 6.03 2.30
CA GLU A 26 -6.55 6.37 1.53
C GLU A 26 -5.34 5.67 2.15
N GLN A 27 -4.34 5.31 1.34
CA GLN A 27 -3.13 4.62 1.79
C GLN A 27 -2.47 5.29 3.01
N LYS A 28 -2.35 6.63 3.01
CA LYS A 28 -1.78 7.41 4.13
C LYS A 28 -2.58 7.25 5.42
N GLU A 29 -3.91 7.32 5.32
CA GLU A 29 -4.82 7.14 6.46
C GLU A 29 -4.80 5.68 6.96
N ALA A 30 -4.82 4.72 6.04
CA ALA A 30 -4.77 3.29 6.35
C ALA A 30 -3.48 2.92 7.09
N PHE A 31 -2.31 3.42 6.67
CA PHE A 31 -1.03 3.17 7.34
C PHE A 31 -0.94 3.76 8.74
N SER A 32 -1.71 4.81 9.04
CA SER A 32 -1.80 5.38 10.40
C SER A 32 -2.52 4.44 11.38
N LEU A 33 -3.40 3.58 10.87
CA LEU A 33 -4.23 2.68 11.67
C LEU A 33 -3.71 1.23 11.64
N LEU A 34 -3.30 0.75 10.47
CA LEU A 34 -2.90 -0.63 10.22
C LEU A 34 -1.41 -0.68 9.87
N ARG A 35 -0.61 -1.20 10.81
CA ARG A 35 0.81 -1.42 10.58
C ARG A 35 1.01 -2.78 9.91
N ARG A 36 1.28 -2.79 8.61
CA ARG A 36 1.62 -4.03 7.88
C ARG A 36 2.95 -4.57 8.39
N THR A 37 3.03 -5.87 8.66
CA THR A 37 4.31 -6.52 8.91
C THR A 37 5.12 -6.55 7.61
N GLN A 38 6.40 -6.19 7.70
CA GLN A 38 7.31 -6.23 6.55
C GLN A 38 7.35 -7.66 5.99
N ARG A 39 7.15 -7.80 4.68
CA ARG A 39 7.13 -9.10 3.99
C ARG A 39 8.48 -9.41 3.33
N ALA A 40 9.51 -8.62 3.63
CA ALA A 40 10.81 -8.67 2.96
C ALA A 40 11.49 -10.03 3.04
N ASN A 41 12.11 -10.40 1.92
CA ASN A 41 13.07 -11.48 1.81
C ASN A 41 12.53 -12.81 2.38
N LYS A 42 11.34 -13.23 1.94
CA LYS A 42 10.71 -14.48 2.44
C LYS A 42 11.43 -15.75 2.00
N GLY A 43 12.53 -15.62 1.26
CA GLY A 43 13.41 -16.71 0.91
C GLY A 43 12.87 -17.55 -0.26
N PHE A 44 13.28 -18.82 -0.29
CA PHE A 44 13.09 -19.76 -1.39
C PHE A 44 11.67 -19.68 -1.99
N MET A 45 11.58 -19.22 -3.25
CA MET A 45 10.39 -19.06 -4.11
C MET A 45 9.79 -17.64 -4.26
N GLU A 46 10.30 -16.60 -3.60
CA GLU A 46 9.84 -15.22 -3.85
C GLU A 46 10.00 -14.81 -5.34
N GLU A 47 11.10 -15.23 -5.96
CA GLU A 47 11.43 -15.09 -7.39
C GLU A 47 10.40 -15.72 -8.35
N LEU A 48 9.50 -16.60 -7.87
CA LEU A 48 8.42 -17.14 -8.72
C LEU A 48 7.24 -16.17 -8.85
N LEU A 49 7.17 -15.16 -7.98
CA LEU A 49 6.16 -14.11 -8.05
C LEU A 49 6.61 -13.08 -9.08
N LYS A 50 5.64 -12.46 -9.77
CA LYS A 50 5.94 -11.32 -10.63
C LYS A 50 6.51 -10.18 -9.78
N GLY A 51 7.59 -9.56 -10.26
CA GLY A 51 8.21 -8.37 -9.66
C GLY A 51 7.20 -7.26 -9.45
N ASN A 52 7.27 -6.60 -8.30
CA ASN A 52 6.32 -5.56 -7.91
C ASN A 52 7.01 -4.43 -7.15
N LEU A 53 7.10 -3.26 -7.79
CA LEU A 53 7.81 -2.09 -7.26
C LEU A 53 7.31 -1.65 -5.88
N GLU A 54 5.99 -1.65 -5.68
CA GLU A 54 5.38 -1.27 -4.41
C GLU A 54 5.82 -2.21 -3.30
N ARG A 55 5.75 -3.54 -3.52
CA ARG A 55 6.15 -4.55 -2.55
C ARG A 55 7.66 -4.52 -2.29
N GLU A 56 8.46 -4.67 -3.34
CA GLU A 56 9.90 -4.94 -3.21
C GLU A 56 10.70 -3.68 -2.86
N CYS A 57 10.36 -2.54 -3.46
CA CYS A 57 11.19 -1.33 -3.33
C CYS A 57 10.58 -0.25 -2.45
N LEU A 58 9.25 -0.15 -2.32
CA LEU A 58 8.57 0.95 -1.59
C LEU A 58 8.02 0.53 -0.22
N GLU A 59 7.64 -0.74 -0.06
CA GLU A 59 7.31 -1.36 1.23
C GLU A 59 8.54 -2.06 1.85
N GLU A 60 9.49 -2.46 1.01
CA GLU A 60 10.71 -3.20 1.37
C GLU A 60 11.95 -2.52 0.80
N THR A 61 13.14 -3.00 1.19
CA THR A 61 14.39 -2.52 0.60
C THR A 61 14.77 -3.47 -0.52
N CYS A 62 14.91 -2.96 -1.74
CA CYS A 62 15.27 -3.76 -2.90
C CYS A 62 16.70 -3.51 -3.39
N VAL A 63 17.26 -4.49 -4.11
CA VAL A 63 18.46 -4.33 -4.94
C VAL A 63 18.09 -3.87 -6.35
N TYR A 64 19.10 -3.44 -7.11
CA TYR A 64 18.89 -2.93 -8.48
C TYR A 64 18.16 -3.93 -9.38
N GLU A 65 18.46 -5.23 -9.23
CA GLU A 65 17.88 -6.28 -10.07
C GLU A 65 16.38 -6.46 -9.82
N GLU A 66 15.92 -6.40 -8.57
CA GLU A 66 14.49 -6.47 -8.23
C GLU A 66 13.75 -5.24 -8.81
N ALA A 67 14.35 -4.05 -8.73
CA ALA A 67 13.80 -2.86 -9.39
C ALA A 67 13.73 -3.05 -10.92
N ARG A 68 14.76 -3.65 -11.53
CA ARG A 68 14.80 -3.97 -12.96
C ARG A 68 13.71 -4.94 -13.36
N GLU A 69 13.47 -5.97 -12.55
CA GLU A 69 12.43 -6.96 -12.76
C GLU A 69 11.03 -6.38 -12.62
N ALA A 70 10.82 -5.44 -11.68
CA ALA A 70 9.55 -4.74 -11.53
C ALA A 70 9.21 -3.80 -12.70
N PHE A 71 10.21 -3.11 -13.27
CA PHE A 71 10.02 -2.20 -14.41
C PHE A 71 10.07 -2.88 -15.78
N GLU A 72 10.74 -4.04 -15.89
CA GLU A 72 11.05 -4.71 -17.16
C GLU A 72 11.76 -3.77 -18.18
N SER A 73 12.46 -2.73 -17.72
CA SER A 73 13.10 -1.70 -18.56
C SER A 73 14.30 -1.05 -17.87
N ASN A 74 15.46 -1.08 -18.54
CA ASN A 74 16.70 -0.50 -18.00
C ASN A 74 16.57 1.03 -17.80
N ILE A 75 15.98 1.76 -18.75
CA ILE A 75 15.87 3.22 -18.66
C ILE A 75 15.01 3.63 -17.46
N HIS A 76 13.86 2.98 -17.26
CA HIS A 76 13.00 3.27 -16.11
C HIS A 76 13.66 2.88 -14.80
N THR A 77 14.42 1.78 -14.80
CA THR A 77 15.17 1.32 -13.62
C THR A 77 16.26 2.31 -13.25
N ASP A 78 17.06 2.79 -14.21
CA ASP A 78 18.13 3.77 -13.97
C ASP A 78 17.59 5.07 -13.36
N LEU A 79 16.48 5.57 -13.92
CA LEU A 79 15.81 6.79 -13.42
C LEU A 79 15.32 6.60 -11.99
N PHE A 80 14.62 5.50 -11.73
CA PHE A 80 14.13 5.18 -10.38
C PHE A 80 15.30 4.99 -9.40
N TRP A 81 16.33 4.23 -9.78
CA TRP A 81 17.43 3.84 -8.90
C TRP A 81 18.27 5.05 -8.46
N ALA A 82 18.49 6.01 -9.36
CA ALA A 82 19.19 7.24 -9.06
C ALA A 82 18.53 8.03 -7.91
N GLN A 83 17.19 8.04 -7.87
CA GLN A 83 16.43 8.71 -6.82
C GLN A 83 16.25 7.83 -5.58
N TYR A 84 15.96 6.55 -5.79
CA TYR A 84 15.74 5.57 -4.74
C TYR A 84 16.92 5.43 -3.78
N THR A 85 18.15 5.39 -4.31
CA THR A 85 19.37 5.28 -3.48
C THR A 85 19.58 6.47 -2.54
N VAL A 86 19.05 7.64 -2.89
CA VAL A 86 19.04 8.83 -2.02
C VAL A 86 17.91 8.73 -0.98
N CYS A 87 16.74 8.28 -1.42
CA CYS A 87 15.51 8.27 -0.62
C CYS A 87 15.33 7.04 0.29
N ASN A 88 16.04 5.93 0.05
CA ASN A 88 15.79 4.65 0.74
C ASN A 88 15.94 4.73 2.26
N THR A 89 16.71 5.69 2.77
CA THR A 89 16.85 5.96 4.21
C THR A 89 15.50 6.33 4.87
N LEU A 90 14.52 6.76 4.07
CA LEU A 90 13.17 7.15 4.47
C LEU A 90 12.15 6.01 4.35
N LEU A 91 12.53 4.79 3.95
CA LEU A 91 11.58 3.66 3.79
C LEU A 91 10.71 3.38 5.03
N LYS A 92 11.24 3.65 6.23
CA LYS A 92 10.49 3.50 7.49
C LYS A 92 9.40 4.58 7.69
N LYS A 93 9.35 5.60 6.84
CA LYS A 93 8.46 6.75 6.89
C LYS A 93 7.82 6.96 5.53
N ARG A 94 6.82 6.13 5.20
CA ARG A 94 6.26 6.07 3.84
C ARG A 94 5.86 7.43 3.27
N ALA A 95 5.18 8.27 4.05
CA ALA A 95 4.80 9.61 3.60
C ALA A 95 5.99 10.50 3.18
N MET A 96 7.15 10.35 3.83
CA MET A 96 8.37 11.07 3.46
C MET A 96 9.09 10.43 2.27
N LEU A 97 9.00 9.10 2.15
CA LEU A 97 9.50 8.39 0.98
C LEU A 97 8.76 8.83 -0.29
N ASP A 98 7.42 8.89 -0.23
CA ASP A 98 6.57 9.33 -1.34
C ASP A 98 6.80 10.78 -1.77
N GLU A 99 7.31 11.62 -0.88
CA GLU A 99 7.69 13.01 -1.20
C GLU A 99 9.11 13.09 -1.80
N CYS A 100 9.98 12.14 -1.46
CA CYS A 100 11.36 12.10 -1.94
C CYS A 100 11.48 11.48 -3.34
N LEU A 101 10.66 10.48 -3.63
CA LEU A 101 10.55 9.78 -4.92
C LEU A 101 9.63 10.55 -5.89
#